data_AF-A0A523JDL2-F1
#
_entry.id   AF-A0A523JDL2-F1
#
_cell.length_a   1.000
_cell.length_b   1.000
_cell.length_c   1.000
_cell.angle_alpha   90.00
_cell.angle_beta   90.00
_cell.angle_gamma   90.00
#
_symmetry.space_group_name_H-M   'P 1'
#
loop_
_entity.id
_entity.type
_entity.pdbx_description
1 polymer ?
#
loop_
_entity_poly.entity_id
_entity_poly.type
_entity_poly.pdbx_seq_one_letter_code
_entity_poly.pdbx_strand_id
1 'polypeptide(L)'
;MNNFRKQIILLLFLFGIVLWPRAGKSEYRVFQYLVKSRYFIPRDNRPYIVTSTFNPVTYLAYHGGESSLKIELLRSWMCLGNTAGKKYCNPPRKIQQLSPQNL
;
A
#
# COMPACT_ATOMS: atom_id res chain seq x y z
N MET A 1 6.04 -12.09 -50.54
CA MET A 1 5.57 -12.71 -49.28
C MET A 1 4.05 -12.73 -49.28
N ASN A 2 3.42 -13.91 -49.41
CA ASN A 2 1.97 -14.04 -49.66
C ASN A 2 1.13 -13.55 -48.48
N ASN A 3 -0.05 -12.99 -48.76
CA ASN A 3 -0.99 -12.48 -47.74
C ASN A 3 -1.35 -13.55 -46.68
N PHE A 4 -1.36 -14.82 -47.07
CA PHE A 4 -1.53 -15.96 -46.15
C PHE A 4 -0.41 -16.09 -45.12
N ARG A 5 0.86 -15.88 -45.54
CA ARG A 5 2.01 -15.87 -44.61
C ARG A 5 1.94 -14.70 -43.63
N LYS A 6 1.46 -13.53 -44.07
CA LYS A 6 1.27 -12.35 -43.20
C LYS A 6 0.21 -12.61 -42.11
N GLN A 7 -0.90 -13.26 -42.47
CA GLN A 7 -1.97 -13.64 -41.53
C GLN A 7 -1.47 -14.63 -40.47
N ILE A 8 -0.69 -15.63 -40.87
CA ILE A 8 -0.10 -16.59 -39.91
C ILE A 8 0.87 -15.89 -38.96
N ILE A 9 1.72 -15.00 -39.47
CA ILE A 9 2.66 -14.23 -38.63
C ILE A 9 1.90 -13.34 -37.62
N LEU A 10 0.82 -12.69 -38.06
CA LEU A 10 -0.02 -11.87 -37.18
C LEU A 10 -0.68 -12.72 -36.07
N LEU A 11 -1.20 -13.89 -36.41
CA LEU A 11 -1.83 -14.80 -35.46
C LEU A 11 -0.83 -15.33 -34.42
N LEU A 12 0.37 -15.70 -34.85
CA LEU A 12 1.45 -16.13 -33.95
C LEU A 12 1.89 -15.00 -33.01
N PHE A 13 1.93 -13.76 -33.51
CA PHE A 13 2.27 -12.59 -32.71
C PHE A 13 1.20 -12.29 -31.63
N LEU A 14 -0.08 -12.33 -32.01
CA LEU A 14 -1.19 -12.14 -31.07
C LEU A 14 -1.24 -13.25 -30.01
N PHE A 15 -0.99 -14.49 -30.41
CA PHE A 15 -0.93 -15.63 -29.50
C PHE A 15 0.23 -15.51 -28.50
N GLY A 16 1.39 -15.01 -28.93
CA GLY A 16 2.54 -14.75 -28.06
C GLY A 16 2.28 -13.69 -26.99
N ILE A 17 1.44 -12.68 -27.27
CA ILE A 17 1.08 -11.63 -26.29
C ILE A 17 0.17 -12.19 -25.18
N VAL A 18 -0.77 -13.05 -25.54
CA VAL A 18 -1.73 -13.65 -24.59
C VAL A 18 -1.05 -14.63 -23.63
N LEU A 19 -0.01 -15.32 -24.10
CA LEU A 19 0.73 -16.31 -23.31
C LEU A 19 1.77 -15.72 -22.36
N TRP A 20 1.78 -14.40 -22.15
CA TRP A 20 2.70 -13.74 -21.23
C TRP A 20 2.01 -13.31 -19.93
N PRO A 21 1.44 -14.21 -19.09
CA PRO A 21 1.02 -13.78 -17.78
C PRO A 21 2.28 -13.48 -16.96
N ARG A 22 2.51 -12.19 -16.70
CA ARG A 22 3.53 -11.76 -15.76
C ARG A 22 3.09 -12.17 -14.35
N ALA A 23 3.95 -12.90 -13.66
CA ALA A 23 3.87 -13.12 -12.21
C ALA A 23 4.23 -11.81 -11.48
N GLY A 24 3.38 -10.79 -11.59
CA GLY A 24 3.50 -9.56 -10.80
C GLY A 24 3.10 -9.86 -9.36
N LYS A 25 4.07 -9.89 -8.45
CA LYS A 25 3.74 -9.80 -7.02
C LYS A 25 3.35 -8.35 -6.76
N SER A 26 2.10 -8.12 -6.38
CA SER A 26 1.69 -6.82 -5.87
C SER A 26 2.47 -6.50 -4.59
N GLU A 27 2.68 -5.23 -4.34
CA GLU A 27 3.27 -4.77 -3.08
C GLU A 27 2.40 -3.64 -2.54
N TYR A 28 2.30 -3.56 -1.21
CA TYR A 28 1.59 -2.48 -0.55
C TYR A 28 2.36 -2.03 0.68
N ARG A 29 2.17 -0.77 1.06
CA ARG A 29 2.77 -0.20 2.26
C ARG A 29 1.79 -0.25 3.41
N VAL A 30 2.28 -0.64 4.58
CA VAL A 30 1.56 -0.59 5.84
C VAL A 30 2.18 0.48 6.71
N PHE A 31 1.34 1.21 7.41
CA PHE A 31 1.68 2.28 8.33
C PHE A 31 1.13 1.95 9.71
N GLN A 32 1.88 2.32 10.74
CA GLN A 32 1.42 2.27 12.11
C GLN A 32 1.44 3.68 12.68
N TYR A 33 0.31 4.11 13.23
CA TYR A 33 0.12 5.43 13.78
C TYR A 33 -0.20 5.36 15.27
N LEU A 34 0.28 6.35 16.01
CA LEU A 34 -0.31 6.74 17.29
C LEU A 34 -1.37 7.80 17.01
N VAL A 35 -2.63 7.49 17.28
CA VAL A 35 -3.76 8.39 17.07
C VAL A 35 -4.09 9.08 18.37
N LYS A 36 -4.23 10.40 18.31
CA LYS A 36 -4.59 11.28 19.44
C LYS A 36 -5.81 12.11 19.03
N SER A 37 -6.77 12.25 19.92
CA SER A 37 -7.86 13.22 19.71
C SER A 37 -7.30 14.64 19.85
N ARG A 38 -7.75 15.57 18.99
CA ARG A 38 -7.43 17.00 19.17
C ARG A 38 -8.36 17.69 20.17
N TYR A 39 -9.52 17.12 20.43
CA TYR A 39 -10.40 17.60 21.48
C TYR A 39 -9.88 17.11 22.83
N PHE A 40 -10.16 17.86 23.89
CA PHE A 40 -9.93 17.41 25.26
C PHE A 40 -11.29 17.06 25.86
N ILE A 41 -11.84 15.90 25.48
CA ILE A 41 -13.05 15.35 26.11
C ILE A 41 -12.58 14.34 27.16
N PRO A 42 -12.85 14.57 28.44
CA PRO A 42 -12.19 13.85 29.55
C PRO A 42 -12.53 12.36 29.66
N ARG A 43 -13.43 11.80 28.85
CA ARG A 43 -13.94 10.44 29.05
C ARG A 43 -13.35 9.35 28.16
N ASP A 44 -12.86 9.64 26.94
CA ASP A 44 -12.38 8.60 26.01
C ASP A 44 -11.22 9.00 25.06
N ASN A 45 -10.51 10.09 25.34
CA ASN A 45 -9.45 10.59 24.45
C ASN A 45 -8.07 9.94 24.66
N ARG A 46 -8.02 8.67 25.07
CA ARG A 46 -6.75 7.97 25.26
C ARG A 46 -6.08 7.73 23.91
N PRO A 47 -4.79 8.07 23.76
CA PRO A 47 -4.05 7.73 22.55
C PRO A 47 -4.06 6.23 22.30
N TYR A 48 -4.22 5.82 21.05
CA TYR A 48 -4.20 4.40 20.67
C TYR A 48 -3.36 4.16 19.43
N ILE A 49 -2.83 2.95 19.30
CA ILE A 49 -2.02 2.55 18.16
C ILE A 49 -2.92 1.84 17.14
N VAL A 50 -2.85 2.29 15.90
CA VAL A 50 -3.57 1.70 14.77
C VAL A 50 -2.60 1.32 13.66
N THR A 51 -2.92 0.25 12.93
CA THR A 51 -2.20 -0.16 11.73
C THR A 51 -3.13 -0.05 10.53
N SER A 52 -2.68 0.57 9.45
CA SER A 52 -3.48 0.82 8.24
C SER A 52 -2.63 0.81 6.98
N THR A 53 -3.27 0.59 5.84
CA THR A 53 -2.66 0.74 4.50
C THR A 53 -2.81 2.16 3.95
N PHE A 54 -3.60 3.00 4.62
CA PHE A 54 -3.73 4.41 4.26
C PHE A 54 -2.48 5.18 4.68
N ASN A 55 -1.95 5.96 3.74
CA ASN A 55 -0.90 6.92 4.04
C ASN A 55 -1.45 8.02 4.98
N PRO A 56 -0.59 8.89 5.56
CA PRO A 56 -1.04 9.85 6.57
C PRO A 56 -2.19 10.75 6.08
N VAL A 57 -2.09 11.26 4.86
CA VAL A 57 -3.08 12.15 4.25
C VAL A 57 -4.42 11.44 4.06
N THR A 58 -4.40 10.24 3.49
CA THR A 58 -5.60 9.43 3.27
C THR A 58 -6.23 8.97 4.59
N TYR A 59 -5.40 8.60 5.58
CA TYR A 59 -5.87 8.17 6.88
C TYR A 59 -6.66 9.28 7.57
N LEU A 60 -6.09 10.50 7.59
CA LEU A 60 -6.77 11.67 8.15
C LEU A 60 -8.05 11.98 7.39
N ALA A 61 -8.00 12.06 6.05
CA ALA A 61 -9.17 12.38 5.24
C ALA A 61 -10.34 11.40 5.48
N TYR A 62 -10.05 10.10 5.65
CA TYR A 62 -11.07 9.09 5.93
C TYR A 62 -11.64 9.16 7.34
N HIS A 63 -10.85 9.56 8.34
CA HIS A 63 -11.22 9.54 9.77
C HIS A 63 -11.63 10.92 10.32
N GLY A 64 -12.12 11.83 9.47
CA GLY A 64 -12.65 13.14 9.91
C GLY A 64 -11.63 14.28 9.96
N GLY A 65 -10.46 14.09 9.34
CA GLY A 65 -9.48 15.13 9.05
C GLY A 65 -8.64 15.62 10.24
N GLU A 66 -7.78 16.57 9.93
CA GLU A 66 -6.90 17.25 10.91
C GLU A 66 -7.65 18.12 11.92
N SER A 67 -8.95 18.35 11.75
CA SER A 67 -9.77 19.04 12.76
C SER A 67 -10.09 18.14 13.95
N SER A 68 -10.27 16.84 13.71
CA SER A 68 -10.76 15.89 14.72
C SER A 68 -9.64 15.11 15.39
N LEU A 69 -8.61 14.74 14.62
CA LEU A 69 -7.54 13.84 15.05
C LEU A 69 -6.17 14.43 14.76
N LYS A 70 -5.18 13.99 15.54
CA LYS A 70 -3.76 14.16 15.27
C LYS A 70 -3.12 12.78 15.23
N ILE A 71 -2.36 12.50 14.17
CA ILE A 71 -1.64 11.24 14.02
C ILE A 71 -0.13 11.45 14.08
N GLU A 72 0.57 10.45 14.59
CA GLU A 72 2.03 10.39 14.62
C GLU A 72 2.48 9.06 14.01
N LEU A 73 3.31 9.12 12.96
CA LEU A 73 3.80 7.92 12.29
C LEU A 73 4.87 7.25 13.15
N LEU A 74 4.59 6.04 13.62
CA LEU A 74 5.52 5.25 14.42
C LEU A 74 6.46 4.43 13.52
N ARG A 75 5.91 3.78 12.49
CA ARG A 75 6.66 2.96 11.53
C ARG A 75 5.89 2.75 10.24
N SER A 76 6.61 2.41 9.18
CA SER A 76 6.02 1.88 7.94
C SER A 76 6.87 0.74 7.39
N TRP A 77 6.24 -0.20 6.68
CA TRP A 77 6.93 -1.30 6.03
C TRP A 77 6.21 -1.73 4.75
N MET A 78 6.95 -2.37 3.85
CA MET A 78 6.41 -2.93 2.61
C MET A 78 5.98 -4.38 2.86
N CYS A 79 4.82 -4.73 2.32
CA CYS A 79 4.28 -6.08 2.30
C CYS A 79 4.13 -6.54 0.86
N LEU A 80 4.48 -7.80 0.61
CA LEU A 80 4.20 -8.47 -0.66
C LEU A 80 2.76 -9.00 -0.66
N GLY A 81 2.10 -8.96 -1.81
CA GLY A 81 0.73 -9.36 -2.04
C GLY A 81 -0.26 -8.19 -2.07
N ASN A 82 -1.52 -8.47 -1.75
CA ASN A 82 -2.63 -7.51 -1.78
C ASN A 82 -3.26 -7.32 -0.39
N THR A 83 -4.11 -6.30 -0.29
CA THR A 83 -4.80 -5.88 0.94
C THR A 83 -6.19 -6.52 1.10
N ALA A 84 -6.54 -7.51 0.27
CA ALA A 84 -7.89 -8.09 0.19
C ALA A 84 -8.18 -9.03 1.38
N GLY A 85 -8.59 -8.45 2.51
CA GLY A 85 -9.12 -9.18 3.68
C GLY A 85 -8.10 -9.99 4.48
N LYS A 86 -6.81 -9.92 4.13
CA LYS A 86 -5.74 -10.59 4.87
C LYS A 86 -5.23 -9.71 6.00
N LYS A 87 -4.78 -10.34 7.09
CA LYS A 87 -4.04 -9.64 8.15
C LYS A 87 -2.79 -9.01 7.53
N TYR A 88 -2.42 -7.83 8.01
CA TYR A 88 -1.19 -7.15 7.60
C TYR A 88 0.02 -8.06 7.80
N CYS A 89 1.00 -7.98 6.88
CA CYS A 89 2.25 -8.70 7.06
C CYS A 89 2.98 -8.18 8.31
N ASN A 90 3.79 -9.04 8.94
CA ASN A 90 4.52 -8.65 10.14
C ASN A 90 5.54 -7.54 9.81
N PRO A 91 5.70 -6.55 10.69
CA PRO A 91 6.74 -5.56 10.56
C PRO A 91 8.12 -6.23 10.64
N PRO A 92 9.15 -5.70 9.95
CA PRO A 92 10.50 -6.19 10.11
C PRO A 92 10.98 -5.98 11.57
N ARG A 93 11.70 -6.96 12.12
CA ARG A 93 12.20 -6.94 13.52
C ARG A 93 13.24 -5.84 13.78
N LYS A 94 13.91 -5.35 12.74
CA LYS A 94 14.81 -4.20 12.80
C LYS A 94 14.18 -3.04 12.05
N ILE A 95 14.20 -1.85 12.64
CA ILE A 95 13.83 -0.61 11.96
C ILE A 95 14.84 -0.44 10.83
N GLN A 96 14.43 -0.71 9.59
CA GLN A 96 15.16 -0.20 8.43
C GLN A 96 14.87 1.29 8.40
N GLN A 97 15.77 2.08 8.97
CA GLN A 97 15.76 3.52 8.78
C GLN A 97 15.76 3.76 7.27
N LEU A 98 14.69 4.34 6.73
CA LEU A 98 14.77 4.96 5.41
C LEU A 98 15.77 6.11 5.56
N SER A 99 17.04 5.83 5.25
CA SER A 99 18.05 6.86 5.05
C SER A 99 17.59 7.75 3.89
N PRO A 100 17.62 9.08 4.03
CA PRO A 100 17.27 10.03 2.96
C PRO A 100 18.27 10.05 1.79
N GLN A 101 19.11 9.02 1.61
CA GLN A 101 20.19 9.00 0.61
C GLN A 101 19.78 8.51 -0.79
N ASN A 102 18.49 8.24 -1.04
CA ASN A 102 17.99 7.86 -2.36
C ASN A 102 16.84 8.79 -2.80
N LEU A 103 17.08 10.10 -2.77
CA LEU A 103 16.25 11.10 -3.43
C LEU A 103 17.07 11.80 -4.52
#